data_AF-A0A2G9YJ48-F1
#
_entry.id   AF-A0A2G9YJ48-F1
#
_cell.length_a   1.000
_cell.length_b   1.000
_cell.length_c   1.000
_cell.angle_alpha   90.00
_cell.angle_beta   90.00
_cell.angle_gamma   90.00
#
_symmetry.space_group_name_H-M   'P 1'
#
loop_
_entity.id
_entity.type
_entity.pdbx_description
1 polymer ?
#
loop_
_entity_poly.entity_id
_entity_poly.type
_entity_poly.pdbx_seq_one_letter_code
_entity_poly.pdbx_strand_id
1 'polypeptide(L)'
;KNKLERQGIKVYTHAFTSGYPNDVDTIVSSQGYGANSYIETHNKLVIVTGPGPGSGKMATCLSQLYHDYHRGIESGYAKFETFPIWNIPLKHPVNIAYEAATADIKDFNLVDPFHLESYGETVINYNRDVEVFPVLRRILERITGSAAMYKSPTDMGVNRAGFGIVDDQVVQDAARQEIISRYFRYGCEYIMGLVDKDTVDRTAFLMEEAGVKPEDRRVVGAARRASEKAQKEKGKGNEGIFCGAALELKSGKIITGKNSPLLHAASSLILNATKDLAEIPDRIHILSPNVIESISNFKKNILNMKTLSLDLEETLISLSISATHNPSAQLAMEELRELSGCEAH
;
A
#
# COMPACT_ATOMS: atom_id res chain seq x y z
N LYS A 1 20.72 20.70 -1.81
CA LYS A 1 21.66 21.29 -0.83
C LYS A 1 21.23 22.69 -0.41
N ASN A 2 21.40 23.74 -1.24
CA ASN A 2 21.11 25.14 -0.89
C ASN A 2 19.71 25.39 -0.26
N LYS A 3 18.65 24.72 -0.74
CA LYS A 3 17.30 24.84 -0.18
C LYS A 3 17.23 24.43 1.30
N LEU A 4 17.86 23.32 1.65
CA LEU A 4 17.84 22.75 3.00
C LEU A 4 18.76 23.55 3.95
N GLU A 5 19.92 23.97 3.46
CA GLU A 5 20.85 24.79 4.27
C GLU A 5 20.25 26.16 4.61
N ARG A 6 19.49 26.78 3.70
CA ARG A 6 18.71 28.01 3.98
C ARG A 6 17.62 27.80 5.03
N GLN A 7 17.21 26.56 5.30
CA GLN A 7 16.26 26.19 6.36
C GLN A 7 16.97 25.77 7.66
N GLY A 8 18.29 25.94 7.75
CA GLY A 8 19.08 25.55 8.91
C GLY A 8 19.37 24.05 9.02
N ILE A 9 19.07 23.28 7.97
CA ILE A 9 19.34 21.83 7.94
C ILE A 9 20.74 21.59 7.41
N LYS A 10 21.60 20.95 8.21
CA LYS A 10 22.96 20.56 7.79
C LYS A 10 22.88 19.45 6.74
N VAL A 11 23.51 19.68 5.59
CA VAL A 11 23.47 18.74 4.45
C VAL A 11 24.85 18.12 4.22
N TYR A 12 24.88 16.79 4.20
CA TYR A 12 26.05 16.00 3.84
C TYR A 12 25.86 15.42 2.44
N THR A 13 26.93 15.36 1.66
CA THR A 13 26.93 14.78 0.31
C THR A 13 27.86 13.58 0.29
N HIS A 14 27.29 12.40 0.04
CA HIS A 14 28.04 11.17 -0.15
C HIS A 14 28.17 10.86 -1.64
N ALA A 15 29.31 10.31 -2.03
CA ALA A 15 29.58 9.91 -3.40
C ALA A 15 29.25 8.42 -3.61
N PHE A 16 29.30 7.98 -4.86
CA PHE A 16 29.29 6.56 -5.16
C PHE A 16 30.48 5.87 -4.45
N THR A 17 30.22 4.75 -3.76
CA THR A 17 31.24 4.02 -3.01
C THR A 17 32.01 3.09 -3.94
N SER A 18 33.29 3.36 -4.14
CA SER A 18 34.18 2.53 -4.96
C SER A 18 34.22 1.07 -4.48
N GLY A 19 34.21 0.12 -5.42
CA GLY A 19 34.27 -1.32 -5.14
C GLY A 19 32.95 -1.96 -4.69
N TYR A 20 31.90 -1.17 -4.43
CA TYR A 20 30.62 -1.70 -3.96
C TYR A 20 29.89 -2.55 -5.01
N PRO A 21 29.31 -3.72 -4.68
CA PRO A 21 29.31 -4.39 -3.36
C PRO A 21 30.44 -5.43 -3.18
N ASN A 22 31.23 -5.73 -4.21
CA ASN A 22 32.02 -6.96 -4.26
C ASN A 22 33.44 -6.85 -3.66
N ASP A 23 34.04 -5.66 -3.69
CA ASP A 23 35.41 -5.44 -3.23
C ASP A 23 35.42 -4.80 -1.83
N VAL A 24 35.31 -5.65 -0.82
CA VAL A 24 35.25 -5.24 0.60
C VAL A 24 36.48 -4.45 1.03
N ASP A 25 37.66 -4.74 0.49
CA ASP A 25 38.88 -4.02 0.85
C ASP A 25 38.87 -2.59 0.32
N THR A 26 38.39 -2.38 -0.91
CA THR A 26 38.20 -1.02 -1.44
C THR A 26 37.06 -0.30 -0.71
N ILE A 27 35.94 -0.97 -0.43
CA ILE A 27 34.78 -0.38 0.26
C ILE A 27 35.18 0.12 1.65
N VAL A 28 35.89 -0.70 2.44
CA VAL A 28 36.29 -0.39 3.82
C VAL A 28 37.67 0.27 3.84
N SER A 29 37.84 1.33 3.06
CA SER A 29 39.08 2.09 2.94
C SER A 29 38.85 3.60 2.88
N SER A 30 39.94 4.37 2.84
CA SER A 30 39.89 5.82 2.60
C SER A 30 39.32 6.19 1.23
N GLN A 31 39.38 5.30 0.24
CA GLN A 31 38.83 5.51 -1.11
C GLN A 31 37.36 5.08 -1.22
N GLY A 32 36.90 4.21 -0.33
CA GLY A 32 35.51 3.78 -0.20
C GLY A 32 34.74 4.66 0.78
N TYR A 33 34.33 4.11 1.93
CA TYR A 33 33.59 4.86 2.95
C TYR A 33 34.33 6.10 3.46
N GLY A 34 35.68 6.07 3.53
CA GLY A 34 36.45 7.21 4.01
C GLY A 34 36.42 8.44 3.08
N ALA A 35 35.98 8.29 1.83
CA ALA A 35 35.79 9.41 0.92
C ALA A 35 34.54 10.23 1.25
N ASN A 36 33.58 9.65 1.97
CA ASN A 36 32.37 10.34 2.41
C ASN A 36 32.66 11.24 3.62
N SER A 37 31.89 12.31 3.74
CA SER A 37 31.95 13.16 4.94
C SER A 37 31.26 12.47 6.11
N TYR A 38 31.93 12.48 7.28
CA TYR A 38 31.34 12.06 8.54
C TYR A 38 30.16 12.95 8.91
N ILE A 39 29.01 12.33 9.15
CA ILE A 39 27.79 12.97 9.63
C ILE A 39 27.91 13.08 11.15
N GLU A 40 27.96 14.30 11.65
CA GLU A 40 28.01 14.55 13.09
C GLU A 40 26.62 14.32 13.68
N THR A 41 26.55 13.47 14.69
CA THR A 41 25.31 13.15 15.40
C THR A 41 25.49 13.39 16.90
N HIS A 42 24.42 13.81 17.57
CA HIS A 42 24.45 14.10 19.01
C HIS A 42 23.78 13.00 19.84
N ASN A 43 22.83 12.28 19.24
CA ASN A 43 22.07 11.22 19.89
C ASN A 43 22.72 9.87 19.63
N LYS A 44 22.68 8.98 20.63
CA LYS A 44 23.23 7.61 20.52
C LYS A 44 22.43 6.71 19.56
N LEU A 45 21.14 7.00 19.38
CA LEU A 45 20.28 6.32 18.43
C LEU A 45 19.97 7.26 17.27
N VAL A 46 20.40 6.86 16.07
CA VAL A 46 20.21 7.62 14.85
C VAL A 46 19.31 6.82 13.92
N ILE A 47 18.15 7.38 13.57
CA ILE A 47 17.22 6.76 12.64
C ILE A 47 17.53 7.26 11.23
N VAL A 48 17.92 6.34 10.36
CA VAL A 48 18.19 6.65 8.95
C VAL A 48 16.97 6.26 8.11
N THR A 49 16.36 7.25 7.46
CA THR A 49 15.18 7.08 6.61
C THR A 49 15.39 7.70 5.23
N GLY A 50 14.53 7.37 4.27
CA GLY A 50 14.62 7.85 2.89
C GLY A 50 13.30 7.67 2.13
N PRO A 51 13.12 8.39 1.00
CA PRO A 51 11.84 8.47 0.30
C PRO A 51 11.39 7.18 -0.37
N GLY A 52 12.28 6.20 -0.55
CA GLY A 52 11.96 4.91 -1.17
C GLY A 52 13.15 3.96 -1.22
N PRO A 53 13.02 2.83 -1.95
CA PRO A 53 14.12 1.93 -2.26
C PRO A 53 15.27 2.65 -2.98
N GLY A 54 16.49 2.11 -2.90
CA GLY A 54 17.65 2.66 -3.62
C GLY A 54 18.19 4.01 -3.11
N SER A 55 17.63 4.59 -2.06
CA SER A 55 18.05 5.90 -1.53
C SER A 55 19.35 5.91 -0.72
N GLY A 56 20.16 4.83 -0.77
CA GLY A 56 21.46 4.76 -0.08
C GLY A 56 21.44 4.57 1.44
N LYS A 57 20.28 4.31 2.08
CA LYS A 57 20.15 4.21 3.55
C LYS A 57 21.21 3.32 4.21
N MET A 58 21.33 2.08 3.73
CA MET A 58 22.29 1.11 4.26
C MET A 58 23.74 1.57 4.06
N ALA A 59 24.08 2.07 2.86
CA ALA A 59 25.42 2.59 2.57
C ALA A 59 25.78 3.77 3.49
N THR A 60 24.84 4.67 3.78
CA THR A 60 25.04 5.76 4.74
C THR A 60 25.28 5.25 6.16
N CYS A 61 24.50 4.26 6.63
CA CYS A 61 24.73 3.65 7.94
C CYS A 61 26.12 3.01 8.05
N LEU A 62 26.53 2.25 7.04
CA LEU A 62 27.84 1.57 7.04
C LEU A 62 29.00 2.56 6.89
N SER A 63 28.82 3.65 6.13
CA SER A 63 29.79 4.74 6.06
C SER A 63 29.95 5.43 7.41
N GLN A 64 28.86 5.65 8.16
CA GLN A 64 28.91 6.18 9.51
C GLN A 64 29.63 5.24 10.47
N LEU A 65 29.28 3.94 10.44
CA LEU A 65 29.91 2.91 11.24
C LEU A 65 31.44 2.88 11.00
N TYR A 66 31.88 2.94 9.75
CA TYR A 66 33.29 3.03 9.39
C TYR A 66 33.99 4.22 10.06
N HIS A 67 33.40 5.41 9.98
CA HIS A 67 33.98 6.61 10.60
C HIS A 67 33.98 6.57 12.12
N ASP A 68 32.94 6.01 12.74
CA ASP A 68 32.86 5.86 14.20
C ASP A 68 34.00 4.97 14.69
N TYR A 69 34.19 3.78 14.10
CA TYR A 69 35.28 2.87 14.46
C TYR A 69 36.66 3.48 14.21
N HIS A 70 36.85 4.24 13.13
CA HIS A 70 38.10 4.96 12.88
C HIS A 70 38.39 6.05 13.93
N ARG A 71 37.34 6.56 14.61
CA ARG A 71 37.42 7.55 15.70
C ARG A 71 37.44 6.91 17.09
N GLY A 72 37.47 5.57 17.19
CA GLY A 72 37.43 4.85 18.46
C GLY A 72 36.06 4.85 19.14
N ILE A 73 34.98 5.10 18.37
CA ILE A 73 33.60 5.04 18.85
C ILE A 73 33.02 3.68 18.43
N GLU A 74 32.60 2.88 19.41
CA GLU A 74 31.88 1.63 19.14
C GLU A 74 30.41 1.94 18.87
N SER A 75 30.01 1.84 17.60
CA SER A 75 28.61 1.95 17.18
C SER A 75 28.13 0.67 16.50
N GLY A 76 26.83 0.58 16.24
CA GLY A 76 26.20 -0.61 15.66
C GLY A 76 25.24 -0.25 14.54
N TYR A 77 24.91 -1.25 13.73
CA TYR A 77 23.93 -1.15 12.66
C TYR A 77 22.81 -2.16 12.91
N ALA A 78 21.55 -1.74 12.82
CA ALA A 78 20.40 -2.64 12.88
C ALA A 78 19.37 -2.20 11.84
N LYS A 79 18.50 -3.13 11.43
CA LYS A 79 17.47 -2.91 10.43
C LYS A 79 16.08 -3.00 11.06
N PHE A 80 15.27 -1.96 10.89
CA PHE A 80 13.87 -1.97 11.27
C PHE A 80 12.99 -2.09 10.03
N GLU A 81 12.34 -3.25 9.89
CA GLU A 81 11.31 -3.50 8.89
C GLU A 81 10.14 -4.23 9.57
N THR A 82 8.92 -3.84 9.24
CA THR A 82 7.72 -4.45 9.80
C THR A 82 7.40 -5.80 9.14
N PHE A 83 7.67 -5.93 7.85
CA PHE A 83 7.38 -7.12 7.05
C PHE A 83 8.60 -7.57 6.24
N PRO A 84 8.78 -8.89 6.02
CA PRO A 84 7.99 -9.96 6.61
C PRO A 84 8.18 -10.04 8.14
N ILE A 85 7.22 -10.65 8.83
CA ILE A 85 7.33 -10.89 10.27
C ILE A 85 8.09 -12.21 10.44
N TRP A 86 9.30 -12.11 11.00
CA TRP A 86 10.26 -13.21 11.03
C TRP A 86 9.82 -14.39 11.89
N ASN A 87 9.05 -14.14 12.96
CA ASN A 87 8.67 -15.13 13.96
C ASN A 87 7.26 -15.73 13.73
N ILE A 88 6.66 -15.53 12.55
CA ILE A 88 5.43 -16.22 12.13
C ILE A 88 5.68 -17.03 10.86
N PRO A 89 4.90 -18.09 10.57
CA PRO A 89 5.17 -18.99 9.46
C PRO A 89 5.25 -18.29 8.09
N LEU A 90 6.01 -18.89 7.17
CA LEU A 90 6.11 -18.42 5.77
C LEU A 90 4.74 -18.27 5.12
N LYS A 91 3.89 -19.29 5.30
CA LYS A 91 2.53 -19.37 4.75
C LYS A 91 1.47 -18.69 5.62
N HIS A 92 1.89 -17.93 6.63
CA HIS A 92 0.94 -17.14 7.40
C HIS A 92 0.33 -16.04 6.50
N PRO A 93 -0.99 -15.83 6.47
CA PRO A 93 -1.63 -14.85 5.60
C PRO A 93 -1.02 -13.45 5.68
N VAL A 94 -0.54 -13.02 6.85
CA VAL A 94 0.17 -11.71 7.01
C VAL A 94 1.45 -11.64 6.17
N ASN A 95 2.27 -12.70 6.14
CA ASN A 95 3.46 -12.74 5.31
C ASN A 95 3.10 -12.85 3.82
N ILE A 96 2.08 -13.65 3.47
CA ILE A 96 1.58 -13.73 2.09
C ILE A 96 1.04 -12.37 1.61
N ALA A 97 0.35 -11.62 2.46
CA ALA A 97 -0.17 -10.28 2.15
C ALA A 97 0.97 -9.28 1.88
N TYR A 98 2.06 -9.37 2.63
CA TYR A 98 3.28 -8.60 2.32
C TYR A 98 3.82 -8.95 0.93
N GLU A 99 3.95 -10.24 0.62
CA GLU A 99 4.44 -10.67 -0.69
C GLU A 99 3.50 -10.23 -1.83
N ALA A 100 2.19 -10.28 -1.59
CA ALA A 100 1.20 -9.75 -2.52
C ALA A 100 1.38 -8.25 -2.71
N ALA A 101 1.69 -7.49 -1.65
CA ALA A 101 1.93 -6.05 -1.73
C ALA A 101 3.25 -5.65 -2.42
N THR A 102 4.16 -6.60 -2.64
CA THR A 102 5.47 -6.40 -3.29
C THR A 102 5.63 -7.20 -4.58
N ALA A 103 4.53 -7.72 -5.14
CA ALA A 103 4.58 -8.60 -6.32
C ALA A 103 5.23 -7.93 -7.54
N ASP A 104 5.07 -6.62 -7.68
CA ASP A 104 5.63 -5.79 -8.77
C ASP A 104 7.16 -5.63 -8.68
N ILE A 105 7.70 -5.53 -7.46
CA ILE A 105 9.15 -5.43 -7.22
C ILE A 105 9.82 -6.79 -6.99
N LYS A 106 9.04 -7.87 -7.10
CA LYS A 106 9.48 -9.28 -7.05
C LYS A 106 10.16 -9.70 -5.75
N ASP A 107 9.95 -8.97 -4.66
CA ASP A 107 10.38 -9.43 -3.34
C ASP A 107 9.54 -10.66 -2.94
N PHE A 108 10.18 -11.69 -2.41
CA PHE A 108 9.52 -12.94 -2.00
C PHE A 108 10.02 -13.42 -0.66
N ASN A 109 9.11 -14.00 0.13
CA ASN A 109 9.44 -14.50 1.43
C ASN A 109 10.13 -15.86 1.34
N LEU A 110 11.07 -16.13 2.24
CA LEU A 110 11.75 -17.41 2.32
C LEU A 110 12.24 -17.69 3.75
N VAL A 111 12.57 -18.94 4.02
CA VAL A 111 13.19 -19.34 5.30
C VAL A 111 14.62 -18.83 5.31
N ASP A 112 15.01 -18.07 6.33
CA ASP A 112 16.39 -17.59 6.51
C ASP A 112 17.35 -18.78 6.69
N PRO A 113 18.18 -19.10 5.67
CA PRO A 113 19.06 -20.27 5.76
C PRO A 113 20.17 -20.07 6.78
N PHE A 114 20.61 -18.82 7.00
CA PHE A 114 21.71 -18.52 7.92
C PHE A 114 21.27 -18.67 9.38
N HIS A 115 20.03 -18.27 9.69
CA HIS A 115 19.47 -18.44 11.03
C HIS A 115 19.18 -19.92 11.32
N LEU A 116 18.64 -20.64 10.34
CA LEU A 116 18.40 -22.07 10.45
C LEU A 116 19.71 -22.85 10.68
N GLU A 117 20.78 -22.54 9.95
CA GLU A 117 22.08 -23.18 10.13
C GLU A 117 22.70 -22.86 11.50
N SER A 118 22.58 -21.61 11.95
CA SER A 118 23.24 -21.13 13.17
C SER A 118 22.54 -21.54 14.46
N TYR A 119 21.20 -21.65 14.43
CA TYR A 119 20.38 -21.81 15.63
C TYR A 119 19.43 -23.02 15.55
N GLY A 120 19.23 -23.62 14.38
CA GLY A 120 18.25 -24.70 14.19
C GLY A 120 16.79 -24.21 14.20
N GLU A 121 16.57 -22.89 14.10
CA GLU A 121 15.25 -22.26 14.18
C GLU A 121 14.77 -21.80 12.81
N THR A 122 13.55 -22.16 12.45
CA THR A 122 12.91 -21.71 11.21
C THR A 122 12.31 -20.32 11.39
N VAL A 123 12.92 -19.32 10.75
CA VAL A 123 12.46 -17.92 10.75
C VAL A 123 12.35 -17.39 9.32
N ILE A 124 11.54 -16.36 9.13
CA ILE A 124 11.20 -15.83 7.81
C ILE A 124 11.97 -14.55 7.51
N ASN A 125 12.54 -14.49 6.32
CA ASN A 125 13.14 -13.29 5.74
C ASN A 125 12.71 -13.20 4.27
N TYR A 126 13.36 -12.37 3.47
CA TYR A 126 13.07 -12.22 2.05
C TYR A 126 14.35 -12.24 1.22
N ASN A 127 14.19 -12.52 -0.07
CA ASN A 127 15.30 -12.82 -0.98
C ASN A 127 16.41 -11.77 -0.98
N ARG A 128 16.09 -10.48 -1.06
CA ARG A 128 17.09 -9.42 -1.19
C ARG A 128 18.04 -9.35 0.01
N ASP A 129 17.51 -9.47 1.22
CA ASP A 129 18.32 -9.41 2.44
C ASP A 129 19.17 -10.66 2.60
N VAL A 130 18.60 -11.83 2.29
CA VAL A 130 19.33 -13.10 2.32
C VAL A 130 20.46 -13.12 1.28
N GLU A 131 20.22 -12.61 0.07
CA GLU A 131 21.24 -12.50 -0.98
C GLU A 131 22.38 -11.56 -0.60
N VAL A 132 22.09 -10.44 0.06
CA VAL A 132 23.08 -9.41 0.40
C VAL A 132 23.84 -9.72 1.71
N PHE A 133 23.26 -10.52 2.60
CA PHE A 133 23.79 -10.76 3.94
C PHE A 133 25.28 -11.20 3.99
N PRO A 134 25.78 -12.12 3.14
CA PRO A 134 27.19 -12.52 3.18
C PRO A 134 28.17 -11.36 2.96
N VAL A 135 27.83 -10.45 2.05
CA VAL A 135 28.64 -9.25 1.76
C VAL A 135 28.59 -8.30 2.95
N LEU A 136 27.39 -8.06 3.47
CA LEU A 136 27.18 -7.16 4.60
C LEU A 136 27.93 -7.64 5.85
N ARG A 137 27.88 -8.94 6.14
CA ARG A 137 28.62 -9.57 7.22
C ARG A 137 30.12 -9.31 7.11
N ARG A 138 30.71 -9.49 5.93
CA ARG A 138 32.15 -9.23 5.69
C ARG A 138 32.50 -7.75 5.88
N ILE A 139 31.64 -6.83 5.45
CA ILE A 139 31.84 -5.39 5.65
C ILE A 139 31.84 -5.08 7.16
N LEU A 140 30.89 -5.62 7.92
CA LEU A 140 30.81 -5.42 9.37
C LEU A 140 32.04 -6.00 10.10
N GLU A 141 32.45 -7.22 9.77
CA GLU A 141 33.67 -7.84 10.32
C GLU A 141 34.91 -6.99 10.02
N ARG A 142 35.01 -6.43 8.80
CA ARG A 142 36.15 -5.59 8.38
C ARG A 142 36.17 -4.24 9.08
N ILE A 143 35.02 -3.60 9.28
CA ILE A 143 34.91 -2.32 10.00
C ILE A 143 35.23 -2.51 11.49
N THR A 144 34.65 -3.54 12.10
CA THR A 144 34.75 -3.76 13.56
C THR A 144 36.06 -4.41 13.99
N GLY A 145 36.73 -5.14 13.09
CA GLY A 145 37.94 -5.90 13.42
C GLY A 145 37.67 -7.13 14.31
N SER A 146 36.41 -7.50 14.50
CA SER A 146 35.96 -8.62 15.34
C SER A 146 35.09 -9.61 14.55
N ALA A 147 34.80 -10.76 15.16
CA ALA A 147 33.85 -11.72 14.60
C ALA A 147 32.46 -11.09 14.37
N ALA A 148 31.72 -11.62 13.39
CA ALA A 148 30.40 -11.09 13.03
C ALA A 148 29.46 -10.97 14.23
N MET A 149 28.93 -9.76 14.43
CA MET A 149 27.87 -9.46 15.39
C MET A 149 26.57 -10.21 15.09
N TYR A 150 26.25 -10.39 13.81
CA TYR A 150 25.04 -11.04 13.32
C TYR A 150 25.38 -12.34 12.60
N LYS A 151 24.67 -13.43 12.93
CA LYS A 151 24.83 -14.71 12.22
C LYS A 151 23.84 -14.86 11.09
N SER A 152 22.76 -14.07 11.07
CA SER A 152 21.75 -14.05 10.01
C SER A 152 21.19 -12.64 9.76
N PRO A 153 20.51 -12.39 8.63
CA PRO A 153 19.77 -11.14 8.43
C PRO A 153 18.61 -10.98 9.43
N THR A 154 18.08 -12.09 9.98
CA THR A 154 17.10 -12.02 11.07
C THR A 154 17.70 -11.45 12.36
N ASP A 155 18.93 -11.82 12.73
CA ASP A 155 19.62 -11.25 13.91
C ASP A 155 19.83 -9.73 13.80
N MET A 156 20.02 -9.26 12.57
CA MET A 156 20.19 -7.83 12.25
C MET A 156 18.87 -7.05 12.36
N GLY A 157 17.75 -7.75 12.28
CA GLY A 157 16.41 -7.21 12.40
C GLY A 157 16.04 -6.88 13.84
N VAL A 158 15.31 -5.77 14.04
CA VAL A 158 14.76 -5.39 15.37
C VAL A 158 13.23 -5.48 15.45
N ASN A 159 12.61 -6.18 14.48
CA ASN A 159 11.16 -6.28 14.39
C ASN A 159 10.55 -7.07 15.56
N ARG A 160 9.52 -6.49 16.19
CA ARG A 160 8.76 -7.09 17.29
C ARG A 160 7.26 -7.24 16.97
N ALA A 161 6.83 -6.96 15.75
CA ALA A 161 5.41 -6.91 15.37
C ALA A 161 4.66 -8.23 15.65
N GLY A 162 5.28 -9.38 15.36
CA GLY A 162 4.66 -10.69 15.60
C GLY A 162 4.35 -10.96 17.07
N PHE A 163 5.12 -10.41 18.01
CA PHE A 163 4.85 -10.53 19.45
C PHE A 163 3.67 -9.67 19.91
N GLY A 164 3.26 -8.68 19.11
CA GLY A 164 2.13 -7.81 19.40
C GLY A 164 0.79 -8.32 18.87
N ILE A 165 0.76 -9.48 18.21
CA ILE A 165 -0.48 -10.10 17.73
C ILE A 165 -1.25 -10.65 18.95
N VAL A 166 -2.36 -10.01 19.29
CA VAL A 166 -3.24 -10.40 20.41
C VAL A 166 -4.37 -11.33 19.98
N ASP A 167 -4.76 -11.28 18.71
CA ASP A 167 -5.76 -12.15 18.08
C ASP A 167 -5.27 -12.50 16.67
N ASP A 168 -4.79 -13.74 16.53
CA ASP A 168 -4.22 -14.25 15.29
C ASP A 168 -5.26 -14.40 14.17
N GLN A 169 -6.49 -14.79 14.53
CA GLN A 169 -7.54 -15.00 13.55
C GLN A 169 -7.96 -13.68 12.89
N VAL A 170 -8.09 -12.61 13.67
CA VAL A 170 -8.44 -11.28 13.16
C VAL A 170 -7.38 -10.76 12.17
N VAL A 171 -6.09 -10.92 12.48
CA VAL A 171 -5.01 -10.47 11.57
C VAL A 171 -4.91 -11.34 10.33
N GLN A 172 -5.18 -12.65 10.44
CA GLN A 172 -5.23 -13.54 9.28
C GLN A 172 -6.38 -13.16 8.34
N ASP A 173 -7.57 -12.88 8.87
CA ASP A 173 -8.73 -12.52 8.07
C ASP A 173 -8.55 -11.15 7.39
N ALA A 174 -7.96 -10.18 8.08
CA ALA A 174 -7.59 -8.89 7.48
C ALA A 174 -6.55 -9.07 6.36
N ALA A 175 -5.52 -9.89 6.58
CA ALA A 175 -4.49 -10.15 5.58
C ALA A 175 -5.06 -10.86 4.34
N ARG A 176 -5.99 -11.81 4.51
CA ARG A 176 -6.73 -12.44 3.40
C ARG A 176 -7.47 -11.41 2.54
N GLN A 177 -8.12 -10.42 3.16
CA GLN A 177 -8.78 -9.35 2.42
C GLN A 177 -7.79 -8.44 1.68
N GLU A 178 -6.62 -8.16 2.26
CA GLU A 178 -5.56 -7.40 1.59
C GLU A 178 -5.01 -8.15 0.36
N ILE A 179 -4.84 -9.48 0.44
CA ILE A 179 -4.40 -10.30 -0.70
C ILE A 179 -5.40 -10.20 -1.87
N ILE A 180 -6.71 -10.30 -1.59
CA ILE A 180 -7.76 -10.13 -2.60
C ILE A 180 -7.75 -8.69 -3.17
N SER A 181 -7.56 -7.70 -2.30
CA SER A 181 -7.46 -6.29 -2.69
C SER A 181 -6.29 -6.06 -3.68
N ARG A 182 -5.12 -6.63 -3.39
CA ARG A 182 -3.94 -6.54 -4.25
C ARG A 182 -4.15 -7.18 -5.61
N TYR A 183 -4.78 -8.36 -5.65
CA TYR A 183 -5.13 -9.00 -6.91
C TYR A 183 -5.96 -8.08 -7.83
N PHE A 184 -7.04 -7.47 -7.30
CA PHE A 184 -7.85 -6.54 -8.09
C PHE A 184 -7.08 -5.29 -8.48
N ARG A 185 -6.29 -4.74 -7.56
CA ARG A 185 -5.49 -3.54 -7.83
C ARG A 185 -4.50 -3.76 -8.97
N TYR A 186 -3.71 -4.83 -8.93
CA TYR A 186 -2.78 -5.13 -10.02
C TYR A 186 -3.51 -5.48 -11.32
N GLY A 187 -4.70 -6.08 -11.25
CA GLY A 187 -5.55 -6.26 -12.43
C GLY A 187 -5.90 -4.92 -13.11
N CYS A 188 -6.28 -3.91 -12.32
CA CYS A 188 -6.50 -2.54 -12.83
C CYS A 188 -5.21 -1.90 -13.35
N GLU A 189 -4.12 -1.98 -12.61
CA GLU A 189 -2.82 -1.41 -13.01
C GLU A 189 -2.27 -2.05 -14.29
N TYR A 190 -2.50 -3.35 -14.49
CA TYR A 190 -2.16 -4.06 -15.74
C TYR A 190 -2.96 -3.52 -16.92
N ILE A 191 -4.28 -3.36 -16.78
CA ILE A 191 -5.13 -2.76 -17.84
C ILE A 191 -4.68 -1.33 -18.16
N MET A 192 -4.18 -0.59 -17.17
CA MET A 192 -3.64 0.76 -17.33
C MET A 192 -2.21 0.78 -17.91
N GLY A 193 -1.56 -0.37 -18.08
CA GLY A 193 -0.18 -0.48 -18.59
C GLY A 193 0.89 -0.06 -17.58
N LEU A 194 0.61 -0.14 -16.28
CA LEU A 194 1.53 0.24 -15.20
C LEU A 194 2.40 -0.91 -14.70
N VAL A 195 1.93 -2.15 -14.84
CA VAL A 195 2.62 -3.37 -14.39
C VAL A 195 2.52 -4.46 -15.46
N ASP A 196 3.43 -5.43 -15.40
CA ASP A 196 3.42 -6.60 -16.27
C ASP A 196 2.41 -7.66 -15.82
N LYS A 197 1.98 -8.51 -16.77
CA LYS A 197 1.06 -9.62 -16.52
C LYS A 197 1.56 -10.55 -15.41
N ASP A 198 2.87 -10.79 -15.35
CA ASP A 198 3.51 -11.61 -14.32
C ASP A 198 3.15 -11.17 -12.89
N THR A 199 2.91 -9.88 -12.66
CA THR A 199 2.49 -9.34 -11.36
C THR A 199 1.08 -9.81 -10.98
N VAL A 200 0.17 -9.82 -11.95
CA VAL A 200 -1.21 -10.30 -11.77
C VAL A 200 -1.22 -11.81 -11.56
N ASP A 201 -0.48 -12.55 -12.39
CA ASP A 201 -0.37 -14.01 -12.29
C ASP A 201 0.24 -14.42 -10.93
N ARG A 202 1.21 -13.66 -10.43
CA ARG A 202 1.81 -13.87 -9.10
C ARG A 202 0.82 -13.62 -7.97
N THR A 203 0.06 -12.52 -8.00
CA THR A 203 -0.96 -12.28 -6.96
C THR A 203 -2.10 -13.28 -7.00
N ALA A 204 -2.45 -13.81 -8.18
CA ALA A 204 -3.39 -14.93 -8.30
C ALA A 204 -2.85 -16.21 -7.63
N PHE A 205 -1.58 -16.55 -7.84
CA PHE A 205 -0.94 -17.67 -7.14
C PHE A 205 -0.94 -17.50 -5.61
N LEU A 206 -0.63 -16.29 -5.11
CA LEU A 206 -0.66 -16.00 -3.67
C LEU A 206 -2.07 -16.09 -3.07
N MET A 207 -3.12 -15.78 -3.84
CA MET A 207 -4.51 -16.03 -3.42
C MET A 207 -4.79 -17.53 -3.24
N GLU A 208 -4.33 -18.36 -4.18
CA GLU A 208 -4.46 -19.82 -4.07
C GLU A 208 -3.71 -20.35 -2.84
N GLU A 209 -2.48 -19.87 -2.59
CA GLU A 209 -1.71 -20.24 -1.40
C GLU A 209 -2.37 -19.84 -0.09
N ALA A 210 -3.03 -18.67 -0.07
CA ALA A 210 -3.80 -18.20 1.08
C ALA A 210 -5.18 -18.87 1.22
N GLY A 211 -5.59 -19.68 0.24
CA GLY A 211 -6.87 -20.39 0.22
C GLY A 211 -8.07 -19.47 0.05
N VAL A 212 -7.91 -18.35 -0.67
CA VAL A 212 -8.97 -17.36 -0.90
C VAL A 212 -9.30 -17.20 -2.37
N LYS A 213 -10.53 -16.80 -2.65
CA LYS A 213 -11.02 -16.47 -4.00
C LYS A 213 -11.53 -15.02 -4.05
N PRO A 214 -11.63 -14.41 -5.24
CA PRO A 214 -12.10 -13.05 -5.37
C PRO A 214 -13.47 -12.81 -4.73
N GLU A 215 -14.34 -13.82 -4.75
CA GLU A 215 -15.70 -13.77 -4.20
C GLU A 215 -15.76 -13.79 -2.66
N ASP A 216 -14.66 -14.10 -1.97
CA ASP A 216 -14.59 -14.03 -0.50
C ASP A 216 -14.63 -12.58 0.00
N ARG A 217 -14.33 -11.62 -0.89
CA ARG A 217 -14.63 -10.20 -0.66
C ARG A 217 -16.10 -9.94 -0.98
N ARG A 218 -16.93 -9.78 0.06
CA ARG A 218 -18.40 -9.75 0.01
C ARG A 218 -18.99 -8.82 -1.05
N VAL A 219 -18.37 -7.66 -1.25
CA VAL A 219 -18.83 -6.63 -2.22
C VAL A 219 -18.66 -7.04 -3.68
N VAL A 220 -17.72 -7.94 -4.00
CA VAL A 220 -17.44 -8.36 -5.40
C VAL A 220 -18.66 -9.01 -6.03
N GLY A 221 -19.22 -10.03 -5.37
CA GLY A 221 -20.41 -10.71 -5.87
C GLY A 221 -21.62 -9.79 -5.94
N ALA A 222 -21.75 -8.85 -5.00
CA ALA A 222 -22.86 -7.90 -4.98
C ALA A 222 -22.80 -6.89 -6.13
N ALA A 223 -21.63 -6.35 -6.44
CA ALA A 223 -21.41 -5.43 -7.56
C ALA A 223 -21.68 -6.11 -8.91
N ARG A 224 -21.17 -7.34 -9.10
CA ARG A 224 -21.42 -8.14 -10.32
C ARG A 224 -22.92 -8.40 -10.53
N ARG A 225 -23.62 -8.85 -9.48
CA ARG A 225 -25.09 -9.01 -9.53
C ARG A 225 -25.83 -7.70 -9.78
N ALA A 226 -25.32 -6.56 -9.30
CA ALA A 226 -25.92 -5.26 -9.55
C ALA A 226 -25.81 -4.87 -11.05
N SER A 227 -24.68 -5.17 -11.70
CA SER A 227 -24.52 -5.02 -13.15
C SER A 227 -25.50 -5.90 -13.94
N GLU A 228 -25.61 -7.20 -13.59
CA GLU A 228 -26.57 -8.12 -14.23
C GLU A 228 -28.03 -7.68 -14.06
N LYS A 229 -28.39 -7.15 -12.88
CA LYS A 229 -29.71 -6.59 -12.63
C LYS A 229 -29.95 -5.33 -13.46
N ALA A 230 -28.95 -4.47 -13.60
CA ALA A 230 -29.04 -3.26 -14.42
C ALA A 230 -29.40 -3.60 -15.88
N GLN A 231 -28.88 -4.71 -16.42
CA GLN A 231 -29.21 -5.17 -17.77
C GLN A 231 -30.69 -5.55 -17.96
N LYS A 232 -31.37 -5.99 -16.88
CA LYS A 232 -32.77 -6.46 -16.91
C LYS A 232 -33.77 -5.34 -16.59
N GLU A 233 -33.30 -4.22 -16.04
CA GLU A 233 -34.14 -3.12 -15.56
C GLU A 233 -34.23 -1.99 -16.60
N LYS A 234 -35.45 -1.49 -16.84
CA LYS A 234 -35.64 -0.32 -17.70
C LYS A 234 -35.04 0.93 -17.04
N GLY A 235 -34.38 1.78 -17.84
CA GLY A 235 -33.80 3.04 -17.38
C GLY A 235 -32.44 2.92 -16.68
N LYS A 236 -31.81 1.74 -16.74
CA LYS A 236 -30.43 1.51 -16.28
C LYS A 236 -29.48 1.31 -17.46
N GLY A 237 -28.18 1.38 -17.19
CA GLY A 237 -27.14 1.37 -18.20
C GLY A 237 -27.00 2.71 -18.93
N ASN A 238 -25.96 2.82 -19.75
CA ASN A 238 -25.77 3.94 -20.68
C ASN A 238 -25.11 3.38 -21.95
N GLU A 239 -25.67 3.70 -23.13
CA GLU A 239 -25.14 3.25 -24.44
C GLU A 239 -24.86 1.74 -24.54
N GLY A 240 -25.71 0.91 -23.93
CA GLY A 240 -25.56 -0.55 -23.93
C GLY A 240 -24.54 -1.09 -22.90
N ILE A 241 -23.93 -0.22 -22.10
CA ILE A 241 -22.99 -0.58 -21.03
C ILE A 241 -23.69 -0.58 -19.67
N PHE A 242 -23.57 -1.68 -18.94
CA PHE A 242 -24.20 -1.89 -17.63
C PHE A 242 -23.16 -2.15 -16.55
N CYS A 243 -23.01 -1.20 -15.63
CA CYS A 243 -22.06 -1.25 -14.53
C CYS A 243 -22.81 -1.35 -13.19
N GLY A 244 -22.26 -2.15 -12.29
CA GLY A 244 -22.71 -2.28 -10.91
C GLY A 244 -21.56 -1.95 -9.97
N ALA A 245 -21.89 -1.43 -8.80
CA ALA A 245 -20.96 -1.16 -7.73
C ALA A 245 -21.57 -1.60 -6.39
N ALA A 246 -20.76 -1.97 -5.43
CA ALA A 246 -21.22 -2.31 -4.09
C ALA A 246 -20.31 -1.76 -2.99
N LEU A 247 -20.91 -1.49 -1.82
CA LEU A 247 -20.24 -1.01 -0.62
C LEU A 247 -20.74 -1.83 0.58
N GLU A 248 -19.83 -2.23 1.46
CA GLU A 248 -20.17 -2.80 2.76
C GLU A 248 -20.09 -1.72 3.83
N LEU A 249 -21.23 -1.38 4.45
CA LEU A 249 -21.27 -0.45 5.58
C LEU A 249 -20.67 -1.09 6.83
N LYS A 250 -20.27 -0.26 7.80
CA LYS A 250 -19.78 -0.71 9.13
C LYS A 250 -20.76 -1.65 9.85
N SER A 251 -22.06 -1.58 9.53
CA SER A 251 -23.10 -2.48 10.03
C SER A 251 -23.08 -3.88 9.40
N GLY A 252 -22.22 -4.13 8.40
CA GLY A 252 -22.17 -5.35 7.59
C GLY A 252 -23.24 -5.40 6.50
N LYS A 253 -24.06 -4.35 6.34
CA LYS A 253 -25.06 -4.23 5.28
C LYS A 253 -24.40 -3.89 3.95
N ILE A 254 -24.80 -4.60 2.90
CA ILE A 254 -24.32 -4.35 1.53
C ILE A 254 -25.28 -3.42 0.81
N ILE A 255 -24.77 -2.27 0.37
CA ILE A 255 -25.47 -1.33 -0.49
C ILE A 255 -24.93 -1.48 -1.91
N THR A 256 -25.81 -1.33 -2.91
CA THR A 256 -25.43 -1.44 -4.33
C THR A 256 -25.83 -0.20 -5.12
N GLY A 257 -25.01 0.16 -6.10
CA GLY A 257 -25.30 1.18 -7.11
C GLY A 257 -25.31 0.56 -8.50
N LYS A 258 -26.06 1.18 -9.41
CA LYS A 258 -26.13 0.78 -10.83
C LYS A 258 -26.01 2.03 -11.67
N ASN A 259 -25.29 1.96 -12.78
CA ASN A 259 -25.26 3.09 -13.71
C ASN A 259 -26.64 3.28 -14.39
N SER A 260 -26.87 4.50 -14.84
CA SER A 260 -28.02 4.92 -15.63
C SER A 260 -27.56 5.98 -16.63
N PRO A 261 -28.44 6.48 -17.51
CA PRO A 261 -28.09 7.61 -18.37
C PRO A 261 -27.69 8.86 -17.55
N LEU A 262 -28.16 8.96 -16.31
CA LEU A 262 -27.94 10.10 -15.42
C LEU A 262 -26.70 9.96 -14.53
N LEU A 263 -26.41 8.76 -14.02
CA LEU A 263 -25.42 8.56 -12.96
C LEU A 263 -24.50 7.39 -13.28
N HIS A 264 -23.22 7.52 -12.95
CA HIS A 264 -22.32 6.38 -12.86
C HIS A 264 -22.72 5.45 -11.70
N ALA A 265 -22.27 4.19 -11.75
CA ALA A 265 -22.58 3.20 -10.72
C ALA A 265 -22.05 3.61 -9.34
N ALA A 266 -20.84 4.17 -9.28
CA ALA A 266 -20.24 4.71 -8.06
C ALA A 266 -21.07 5.88 -7.49
N SER A 267 -21.49 6.81 -8.33
CA SER A 267 -22.37 7.93 -7.93
C SER A 267 -23.69 7.42 -7.33
N SER A 268 -24.35 6.48 -8.02
CA SER A 268 -25.57 5.86 -7.51
C SER A 268 -25.33 5.11 -6.20
N LEU A 269 -24.20 4.43 -6.04
CA LEU A 269 -23.84 3.69 -4.84
C LEU A 269 -23.74 4.63 -3.64
N ILE A 270 -23.00 5.73 -3.78
CA ILE A 270 -22.79 6.68 -2.69
C ILE A 270 -24.09 7.36 -2.28
N LEU A 271 -24.94 7.78 -3.24
CA LEU A 271 -26.26 8.33 -2.92
C LEU A 271 -27.16 7.31 -2.21
N ASN A 272 -27.13 6.05 -2.62
CA ASN A 272 -27.91 5.00 -1.98
C ASN A 272 -27.41 4.74 -0.55
N ALA A 273 -26.08 4.71 -0.35
CA ALA A 273 -25.47 4.46 0.94
C ALA A 273 -25.76 5.58 1.94
N THR A 274 -25.62 6.84 1.53
CA THR A 274 -25.91 7.98 2.41
C THR A 274 -27.40 8.12 2.71
N LYS A 275 -28.28 7.82 1.74
CA LYS A 275 -29.73 7.74 2.01
C LYS A 275 -30.05 6.66 3.03
N ASP A 276 -29.42 5.49 2.92
CA ASP A 276 -29.64 4.39 3.84
C ASP A 276 -29.23 4.75 5.27
N LEU A 277 -28.04 5.34 5.43
CA LEU A 277 -27.51 5.79 6.72
C LEU A 277 -28.35 6.92 7.34
N ALA A 278 -28.86 7.83 6.52
CA ALA A 278 -29.72 8.94 6.96
C ALA A 278 -31.20 8.54 7.09
N GLU A 279 -31.54 7.25 6.92
CA GLU A 279 -32.91 6.73 6.95
C GLU A 279 -33.86 7.42 5.95
N ILE A 280 -33.34 7.93 4.84
CA ILE A 280 -34.10 8.62 3.80
C ILE A 280 -34.77 7.58 2.89
N PRO A 281 -36.10 7.61 2.72
CA PRO A 281 -36.79 6.65 1.87
C PRO A 281 -36.29 6.66 0.42
N ASP A 282 -36.20 5.49 -0.21
CA ASP A 282 -35.62 5.35 -1.56
C ASP A 282 -36.32 6.21 -2.62
N ARG A 283 -37.64 6.42 -2.49
CA ARG A 283 -38.42 7.28 -3.40
C ARG A 283 -38.07 8.78 -3.34
N ILE A 284 -37.30 9.22 -2.34
CA ILE A 284 -36.92 10.64 -2.20
C ILE A 284 -35.68 10.91 -3.06
N HIS A 285 -35.82 11.88 -3.96
CA HIS A 285 -34.71 12.43 -4.72
C HIS A 285 -34.02 13.53 -3.90
N ILE A 286 -32.71 13.36 -3.69
CA ILE A 286 -31.88 14.29 -2.91
C ILE A 286 -31.05 15.22 -3.79
N LEU A 287 -30.98 14.97 -5.10
CA LEU A 287 -30.36 15.88 -6.06
C LEU A 287 -31.41 16.76 -6.73
N SER A 288 -31.12 18.05 -6.84
CA SER A 288 -31.96 19.03 -7.52
C SER A 288 -31.98 18.78 -9.05
N PRO A 289 -33.15 18.61 -9.68
CA PRO A 289 -33.25 18.45 -11.13
C PRO A 289 -32.63 19.61 -11.91
N ASN A 290 -32.78 20.84 -11.42
CA ASN A 290 -32.23 22.04 -12.05
C ASN A 290 -30.69 22.02 -12.08
N VAL A 291 -30.06 21.51 -11.02
CA VAL A 291 -28.59 21.39 -10.94
C VAL A 291 -28.10 20.33 -11.92
N ILE A 292 -28.78 19.19 -11.96
CA ILE A 292 -28.48 18.10 -12.90
C ILE A 292 -28.61 18.58 -14.35
N GLU A 293 -29.71 19.25 -14.70
CA GLU A 293 -29.94 19.76 -16.05
C GLU A 293 -28.87 20.80 -16.44
N SER A 294 -28.50 21.69 -15.51
CA SER A 294 -27.44 22.68 -15.73
C SER A 294 -26.11 22.01 -16.07
N ILE A 295 -25.70 21.00 -15.31
CA ILE A 295 -24.46 20.25 -15.55
C ILE A 295 -24.54 19.48 -16.87
N SER A 296 -25.65 18.78 -17.13
CA SER A 296 -25.85 18.05 -18.39
C SER A 296 -25.83 18.99 -19.60
N ASN A 297 -26.43 20.18 -19.52
CA ASN A 297 -26.39 21.19 -20.56
C ASN A 297 -24.96 21.72 -20.78
N PHE A 298 -24.22 21.97 -19.70
CA PHE A 298 -22.82 22.38 -19.77
C PHE A 298 -21.95 21.32 -20.47
N LYS A 299 -22.04 20.05 -20.04
CA LYS A 299 -21.30 18.94 -20.67
C LYS A 299 -21.68 18.78 -22.15
N LYS A 300 -22.97 18.81 -22.48
CA LYS A 300 -23.47 18.58 -23.84
C LYS A 300 -23.19 19.73 -24.79
N ASN A 301 -23.62 20.94 -24.43
CA ASN A 301 -23.74 22.05 -25.37
C ASN A 301 -22.56 23.02 -25.30
N ILE A 302 -21.81 23.04 -24.20
CA ILE A 302 -20.64 23.92 -24.02
C ILE A 302 -19.35 23.13 -24.24
N LEU A 303 -19.21 21.98 -23.56
CA LEU A 303 -18.01 21.14 -23.67
C LEU A 303 -18.07 20.12 -24.82
N ASN A 304 -19.21 19.95 -25.48
CA ASN A 304 -19.44 18.96 -26.55
C ASN A 304 -19.03 17.54 -26.15
N MET A 305 -19.26 17.18 -24.89
CA MET A 305 -19.00 15.83 -24.37
C MET A 305 -20.10 14.87 -24.82
N LYS A 306 -19.68 13.64 -25.16
CA LYS A 306 -20.62 12.55 -25.50
C LYS A 306 -21.29 11.97 -24.24
N THR A 307 -20.56 11.84 -23.14
CA THR A 307 -21.06 11.27 -21.89
C THR A 307 -21.67 12.36 -21.01
N LEU A 308 -22.98 12.25 -20.76
CA LEU A 308 -23.73 13.22 -19.96
C LEU A 308 -24.01 12.74 -18.53
N SER A 309 -23.70 11.46 -18.24
CA SER A 309 -23.84 10.92 -16.90
C SER A 309 -22.90 11.63 -15.93
N LEU A 310 -23.38 11.82 -14.69
CA LEU A 310 -22.61 12.44 -13.63
C LEU A 310 -21.68 11.39 -13.01
N ASP A 311 -20.39 11.74 -12.95
CA ASP A 311 -19.43 11.00 -12.14
C ASP A 311 -19.61 11.29 -10.65
N LEU A 312 -18.77 10.70 -9.80
CA LEU A 312 -18.92 10.82 -8.35
C LEU A 312 -18.60 12.24 -7.88
N GLU A 313 -17.61 12.91 -8.47
CA GLU A 313 -17.23 14.27 -8.09
C GLU A 313 -18.37 15.25 -8.39
N GLU A 314 -18.90 15.20 -9.61
CA GLU A 314 -20.03 16.02 -10.03
C GLU A 314 -21.28 15.74 -9.20
N THR A 315 -21.49 14.49 -8.81
CA THR A 315 -22.60 14.08 -7.93
C THR A 315 -22.46 14.66 -6.54
N LEU A 316 -21.26 14.66 -5.95
CA LEU A 316 -21.01 15.23 -4.62
C LEU A 316 -21.15 16.77 -4.63
N ILE A 317 -20.67 17.44 -5.68
CA ILE A 317 -20.90 18.87 -5.88
C ILE A 317 -22.41 19.16 -5.97
N SER A 318 -23.13 18.37 -6.78
CA SER A 318 -24.58 18.52 -6.92
C SER A 318 -25.33 18.29 -5.61
N LEU A 319 -24.89 17.32 -4.81
CA LEU A 319 -25.45 17.04 -3.49
C LEU A 319 -25.23 18.22 -2.53
N SER A 320 -24.02 18.79 -2.51
CA SER A 320 -23.68 19.96 -1.70
C SER A 320 -24.51 21.19 -2.07
N ILE A 321 -24.71 21.46 -3.37
CA ILE A 321 -25.61 22.54 -3.81
C ILE A 321 -27.05 22.25 -3.38
N SER A 322 -27.52 21.01 -3.55
CA SER A 322 -28.89 20.62 -3.19
C SER A 322 -29.14 20.74 -1.68
N ALA A 323 -28.12 20.47 -0.85
CA ALA A 323 -28.18 20.58 0.60
C ALA A 323 -28.50 22.00 1.11
N THR A 324 -28.22 23.05 0.32
CA THR A 324 -28.55 24.44 0.67
C THR A 324 -30.05 24.70 0.81
N HIS A 325 -30.89 23.90 0.16
CA HIS A 325 -32.34 24.10 0.11
C HIS A 325 -33.15 22.79 0.24
N ASN A 326 -32.51 21.64 0.45
CA ASN A 326 -33.14 20.34 0.66
C ASN A 326 -32.59 19.69 1.95
N PRO A 327 -33.37 19.68 3.05
CA PRO A 327 -32.93 19.08 4.31
C PRO A 327 -32.53 17.60 4.20
N SER A 328 -33.19 16.82 3.33
CA SER A 328 -32.80 15.42 3.11
C SER A 328 -31.44 15.30 2.42
N ALA A 329 -31.11 16.22 1.52
CA ALA A 329 -29.79 16.26 0.89
C ALA A 329 -28.69 16.63 1.91
N GLN A 330 -28.99 17.55 2.83
CA GLN A 330 -28.08 17.90 3.93
C GLN A 330 -27.80 16.69 4.84
N LEU A 331 -28.85 15.97 5.27
CA LEU A 331 -28.69 14.76 6.09
C LEU A 331 -27.84 13.71 5.36
N ALA A 332 -28.13 13.43 4.09
CA ALA A 332 -27.32 12.49 3.29
C ALA A 332 -25.85 12.93 3.17
N MET A 333 -25.58 14.23 3.03
CA MET A 333 -24.23 14.75 2.92
C MET A 333 -23.43 14.56 4.22
N GLU A 334 -24.06 14.72 5.38
CA GLU A 334 -23.41 14.53 6.68
C GLU A 334 -22.96 13.08 6.92
N GLU A 335 -23.70 12.11 6.38
CA GLU A 335 -23.40 10.68 6.48
C GLU A 335 -22.20 10.21 5.63
N LEU A 336 -21.65 11.06 4.75
CA LEU A 336 -20.47 10.71 3.96
C LEU A 336 -19.26 10.31 4.82
N ARG A 337 -19.14 10.88 6.03
CA ARG A 337 -18.08 10.55 6.99
C ARG A 337 -18.12 9.10 7.45
N GLU A 338 -19.30 8.48 7.45
CA GLU A 338 -19.50 7.10 7.88
C GLU A 338 -19.02 6.08 6.85
N LEU A 339 -18.73 6.51 5.62
CA LEU A 339 -18.19 5.66 4.56
C LEU A 339 -16.67 5.42 4.71
N SER A 340 -16.00 6.14 5.62
CA SER A 340 -14.56 5.96 5.86
C SER A 340 -14.27 4.56 6.39
N GLY A 341 -13.35 3.85 5.74
CA GLY A 341 -12.98 2.47 6.08
C GLY A 341 -13.96 1.40 5.56
N CYS A 342 -14.99 1.78 4.81
CA CYS A 342 -15.89 0.82 4.17
C CYS A 342 -15.25 0.24 2.89
N GLU A 343 -15.50 -1.04 2.64
CA GLU A 343 -14.97 -1.75 1.48
C GLU A 343 -15.90 -1.57 0.27
N ALA A 344 -15.33 -1.23 -0.90
CA ALA A 344 -16.07 -1.09 -2.15
C ALA A 344 -15.54 -2.01 -3.26
N HIS A 345 -16.39 -2.30 -4.25
CA HIS A 345 -16.03 -2.94 -5.52
C HIS A 345 -16.82 -2.33 -6.68
#